data_AF-A0A8H5UHZ6-F1
#
_entry.id   AF-A0A8H5UHZ6-F1
#
_cell.length_a   1.000
_cell.length_b   1.000
_cell.length_c   1.000
_cell.angle_alpha   90.00
_cell.angle_beta   90.00
_cell.angle_gamma   90.00
#
_symmetry.space_group_name_H-M   'P 1'
#
loop_
_entity.id
_entity.type
_entity.pdbx_description
1 polymer ?
#
loop_
_entity_poly.entity_id
_entity_poly.type
_entity_poly.pdbx_seq_one_letter_code
_entity_poly.pdbx_strand_id
1 'polypeptide(L)' 'MKFRVDNKTTIHETKELQCWDAPDGSGAGCVSQFVRFTDSNKETGVGSMASTLLIAGIKVVDGRKMLVELTEVLKTAA' A
#
# COMPACT_ATOMS: atom_id res chain seq x y z
N MET A 1 -9.81 15.49 5.91
CA MET A 1 -8.84 14.47 5.47
C MET A 1 -7.45 15.11 5.40
N LYS A 2 -6.79 15.27 6.56
CA LYS A 2 -5.49 15.96 6.70
C LYS A 2 -4.38 15.06 7.26
N PHE A 3 -4.68 13.78 7.46
CA PHE A 3 -3.83 12.78 8.13
C PHE A 3 -2.41 12.66 7.53
N ARG A 4 -2.26 12.84 6.20
CA ARG A 4 -0.97 12.67 5.51
C ARG A 4 -0.01 13.87 5.62
N VAL A 5 -0.48 15.05 6.05
CA VAL A 5 0.38 16.25 6.13
C VAL A 5 1.10 16.32 7.47
N ASP A 6 0.41 15.94 8.55
CA ASP A 6 0.86 16.14 9.93
C ASP A 6 1.76 15.00 10.44
N ASN A 7 1.73 13.85 9.77
CA ASN A 7 2.48 12.66 10.17
C ASN A 7 3.61 12.32 9.20
N LYS A 8 4.65 11.64 9.71
CA LYS A 8 5.73 11.00 8.96
C LYS A 8 5.51 9.49 9.01
N THR A 9 5.24 8.91 7.84
CA THR A 9 5.12 7.46 7.68
C THR A 9 6.49 6.87 7.30
N THR A 10 6.91 5.84 8.02
CA THR A 10 8.12 5.04 7.71
C THR A 10 7.69 3.61 7.43
N ILE A 11 7.93 3.13 6.21
CA ILE A 11 7.66 1.75 5.81
C ILE A 11 8.84 0.89 6.25
N HIS A 12 8.56 -0.17 7.03
CA HIS A 12 9.58 -1.11 7.52
C HIS A 12 9.64 -2.36 6.66
N GLU A 13 8.48 -2.83 6.20
CA GLU A 13 8.37 -4.05 5.42
C GLU A 13 7.26 -3.88 4.39
N THR A 14 7.53 -4.34 3.17
CA THR A 14 6.51 -4.62 2.16
C THR A 14 6.72 -6.05 1.69
N LYS A 15 5.72 -6.89 1.92
CA LYS A 15 5.75 -8.30 1.54
C LYS A 15 4.64 -8.55 0.52
N GLU A 16 5.03 -8.96 -0.67
CA GLU A 16 4.08 -9.49 -1.64
C GLU A 16 3.53 -10.83 -1.12
N LEU A 17 2.21 -10.94 -1.08
CA LEU A 17 1.52 -12.17 -0.69
C LEU A 17 1.04 -12.94 -1.91
N GLN A 18 0.52 -12.23 -2.91
CA GLN A 18 -0.01 -12.82 -4.12
C GLN A 18 0.07 -11.84 -5.29
N CYS A 19 0.46 -12.34 -6.44
CA CYS A 19 0.37 -11.67 -7.74
C CYS A 19 -0.52 -12.47 -8.67
N TRP A 20 -1.29 -11.75 -9.49
CA TRP A 20 -2.05 -12.34 -10.58
C TRP A 20 -1.80 -11.54 -11.85
N ASP A 21 -1.28 -12.20 -12.88
CA ASP A 21 -1.16 -11.63 -14.21
C ASP A 21 -2.44 -11.84 -15.00
N ALA A 22 -2.85 -10.81 -15.75
CA ALA A 22 -3.95 -10.92 -16.69
C ALA A 22 -3.63 -11.98 -17.77
N PRO A 23 -4.61 -12.83 -18.14
CA PRO A 23 -4.37 -13.95 -19.05
C PRO A 23 -4.11 -13.52 -20.50
N ASP A 24 -4.33 -12.24 -20.83
CA ASP A 24 -4.19 -11.68 -22.17
C ASP A 24 -2.75 -11.29 -22.53
N GLY A 25 -1.78 -11.49 -21.63
CA GLY A 25 -0.37 -11.16 -21.86
C GLY A 25 -0.09 -9.65 -21.88
N SER A 26 -1.05 -8.81 -21.49
CA SER A 26 -0.90 -7.35 -21.47
C SER A 26 0.11 -6.84 -20.43
N GLY A 27 0.48 -7.68 -19.46
CA GLY A 27 1.26 -7.29 -18.29
C GLY A 27 0.44 -6.55 -17.22
N ALA A 28 -0.87 -6.39 -17.43
CA ALA A 28 -1.82 -5.99 -16.40
C ALA A 28 -2.06 -7.12 -15.40
N GLY A 29 -2.73 -6.82 -14.30
CA GLY A 29 -2.96 -7.81 -13.25
C GLY A 29 -3.43 -7.23 -11.93
N CYS A 30 -3.22 -7.96 -10.85
CA CYS A 30 -3.36 -7.44 -9.49
C CYS A 30 -2.25 -7.95 -8.57
N VAL A 31 -1.98 -7.19 -7.52
CA VAL A 31 -1.05 -7.57 -6.46
C VAL A 31 -1.68 -7.35 -5.09
N SER A 32 -1.43 -8.28 -4.17
CA SER A 32 -1.77 -8.18 -2.76
C SER A 32 -0.50 -8.10 -1.94
N GLN A 33 -0.37 -7.06 -1.13
CA GLN A 33 0.83 -6.77 -0.35
C GLN A 33 0.46 -6.52 1.11
N PHE A 34 1.24 -7.11 2.00
CA PHE A 34 1.23 -6.75 3.41
C PHE A 34 2.29 -5.68 3.67
N VAL A 35 1.89 -4.58 4.31
CA VAL A 35 2.79 -3.47 4.64
C VAL A 35 2.80 -3.27 6.14
N ARG A 36 4.01 -3.22 6.73
CA ARG A 36 4.22 -2.80 8.12
C ARG A 36 4.89 -1.44 8.13
N PHE A 37 4.33 -0.50 8.87
CA PHE A 37 4.82 0.87 8.92
C PHE A 37 4.66 1.46 10.32
N THR A 38 5.44 2.49 10.60
CA THR A 38 5.19 3.39 11.73
C THR A 38 4.72 4.72 11.17
N ASP A 39 3.63 5.23 11.72
CA ASP A 39 3.18 6.58 11.47
C ASP A 39 3.39 7.42 12.72
N SER A 40 4.14 8.52 12.59
CA SER A 40 4.53 9.38 13.71
C SER A 40 4.11 10.81 13.47
N ASN A 41 3.45 11.43 14.44
CA ASN A 41 3.13 12.86 14.37
C ASN A 41 4.43 13.68 14.41
N LYS A 42 4.57 14.62 13.47
CA LYS A 42 5.81 15.40 13.31
C LYS A 42 6.05 16.40 14.44
N GLU A 43 4.99 16.88 15.09
CA GLU A 43 5.06 17.90 16.13
C GLU A 43 5.28 17.27 17.51
N THR A 44 4.57 16.20 17.82
CA THR A 44 4.61 15.56 19.15
C THR A 44 5.60 14.41 19.23
N GLY A 45 6.05 13.87 18.09
CA GLY A 45 6.90 12.69 18.02
C GLY A 45 6.20 11.38 18.40
N VAL A 46 4.93 11.43 18.81
CA VAL A 46 4.14 10.24 19.15
C VAL A 46 3.88 9.45 17.88
N GLY A 47 4.26 8.17 17.89
CA GLY A 47 4.06 7.27 16.77
C GLY A 47 3.37 5.96 17.14
N SER A 48 2.71 5.37 16.17
CA SER A 48 2.07 4.07 16.28
C SER A 48 2.57 3.17 15.17
N MET A 49 2.87 1.92 15.52
CA MET A 49 3.15 0.89 14.53
C MET A 49 1.82 0.30 14.06
N ALA A 50 1.67 0.20 12.75
CA ALA A 50 0.49 -0.34 12.11
C ALA A 50 0.89 -1.32 11.01
N SER A 51 -0.09 -2.13 10.62
CA SER A 51 0.03 -2.98 9.44
C SER A 51 -1.26 -2.93 8.64
N THR A 52 -1.12 -3.00 7.32
CA THR A 52 -2.26 -2.98 6.41
C THR A 52 -2.06 -3.99 5.28
N LEU A 53 -3.18 -4.46 4.73
CA LEU A 53 -3.20 -5.19 3.48
C LEU A 53 -3.59 -4.24 2.36
N LEU A 54 -2.72 -4.11 1.38
CA LEU A 54 -2.96 -3.36 0.15
C LEU A 54 -3.28 -4.35 -0.96
N ILE A 55 -4.41 -4.13 -1.63
CA ILE A 55 -4.74 -4.82 -2.87
C ILE A 55 -4.75 -3.77 -3.98
N ALA A 56 -3.95 -3.98 -5.01
CA ALA A 56 -3.84 -3.03 -6.09
C ALA A 56 -4.01 -3.66 -7.48
N GLY A 57 -4.80 -2.98 -8.32
CA GLY A 57 -4.88 -3.28 -9.74
C GLY A 57 -3.67 -2.72 -10.48
N ILE A 58 -3.10 -3.51 -11.37
CA ILE A 58 -1.99 -3.13 -12.25
C ILE A 58 -2.54 -2.94 -13.66
N LYS A 59 -2.29 -1.78 -14.26
CA LYS A 59 -2.50 -1.53 -15.69
C LYS A 59 -1.17 -1.20 -16.36
N VAL A 60 -1.10 -1.42 -17.66
CA VAL A 60 0.02 -0.93 -18.47
C VAL A 60 -0.42 0.35 -19.17
N VAL A 61 0.26 1.46 -18.87
CA VAL A 61 0.03 2.77 -19.48
C VAL A 61 1.35 3.19 -20.13
N ASP A 62 1.32 3.46 -21.43
CA ASP A 62 2.50 3.82 -22.23
C ASP A 62 3.68 2.84 -22.05
N GLY A 63 3.37 1.54 -21.99
CA GLY A 63 4.36 0.47 -21.82
C GLY A 63 4.91 0.30 -20.39
N ARG A 64 4.39 1.04 -19.40
CA ARG A 64 4.83 0.94 -18.00
C ARG A 64 3.72 0.34 -17.12
N LYS A 65 4.08 -0.60 -16.23
CA LYS A 65 3.17 -1.11 -15.20
C LYS A 65 2.91 -0.01 -14.16
N MET A 66 1.64 0.29 -13.93
CA MET A 66 1.16 1.34 -13.03
C MET A 66 0.12 0.75 -12.06
N LEU A 67 0.21 1.11 -10.78
CA LEU A 67 -0.85 0.84 -9.81
C LEU A 67 -1.98 1.85 -10.05
N VAL A 68 -3.20 1.37 -10.28
CA VAL A 68 -4.33 2.22 -10.71
C VAL A 68 -5.54 2.20 -9.79
N GLU A 69 -5.65 1.17 -8.95
CA GLU A 69 -6.71 1.02 -7.95
C GLU A 69 -6.03 0.53 -6.69
N LEU A 70 -6.35 1.13 -5.54
CA LEU A 70 -5.75 0.80 -4.25
C LEU A 70 -6.86 0.64 -3.23
N THR A 71 -7.05 -0.59 -2.75
CA THR A 71 -7.90 -0.89 -1.61
C THR A 71 -7.01 -1.14 -0.40
N GLU A 72 -7.21 -0.35 0.64
CA GLU A 72 -6.51 -0.48 1.91
C GLU A 72 -7.44 -1.13 2.94
N VAL A 73 -7.01 -2.25 3.52
CA VAL A 73 -7.72 -2.90 4.63
C VAL A 73 -6.91 -2.72 5.90
N LEU A 74 -7.31 -1.74 6.70
CA LEU A 74 -6.68 -1.45 7.98
C LEU A 74 -7.23 -2.37 9.06
N LYS A 75 -6.34 -3.08 9.77
CA LYS A 75 -6.71 -3.75 11.02
C LYS A 75 -6.47 -2.78 12.17
N THR A 76 -7.54 -2.20 12.70
CA THR A 76 -7.48 -1.46 13.97
C THR A 76 -7.39 -2.44 15.13
N ALA A 77 -6.45 -2.22 16.06
CA ALA A 77 -6.45 -2.95 17.32
C ALA A 77 -7.76 -2.67 18.07
N ALA A 78 -8.39 -3.72 18.60
CA ALA A 78 -9.57 -3.63 19.44
C ALA A 78 -9.20 -3.13 20.84
#